data_AF-A0A932MHZ2-F1
#
_entry.id   AF-A0A932MHZ2-F1
#
_cell.length_a   1.000
_cell.length_b   1.000
_cell.length_c   1.000
_cell.angle_alpha   90.00
_cell.angle_beta   90.00
_cell.angle_gamma   90.00
#
_symmetry.space_group_name_H-M   'P 1'
#
loop_
_entity.id
_entity.type
_entity.pdbx_description
1 polymer ?
#
loop_
_entity_poly.entity_id
_entity_poly.type
_entity_poly.pdbx_seq_one_letter_code
_entity_poly.pdbx_strand_id
1 'polypeptide(L)'
;MSNDQPSSIAEKAILVAQIFSVLFIWVFVVAITLWIINLILLAVDLNDAPGASVAISIVAIPIFITLASILTFVFVGLHKKT
;
A
#
# COMPACT_ATOMS: atom_id res chain seq x y z
N MET A 1 -38.67 -22.32 -11.65
CA MET A 1 -37.81 -21.49 -12.53
C MET A 1 -36.43 -21.46 -11.90
N SER A 2 -35.39 -21.64 -12.71
CA SER A 2 -34.11 -22.24 -12.31
C SER A 2 -33.42 -21.51 -11.15
N ASN A 3 -33.00 -22.30 -10.17
CA ASN A 3 -32.04 -21.94 -9.15
C ASN A 3 -30.64 -22.00 -9.78
N ASP A 4 -30.29 -20.99 -10.57
CA ASP A 4 -28.93 -20.86 -11.10
C ASP A 4 -28.12 -20.00 -10.12
N GLN A 5 -27.30 -20.68 -9.32
CA GLN A 5 -26.32 -20.10 -8.39
C GLN A 5 -24.95 -19.93 -9.10
N PRO A 6 -24.60 -18.75 -9.64
CA PRO A 6 -23.20 -18.42 -9.93
C PRO A 6 -22.67 -17.24 -9.09
N SER A 7 -23.18 -16.99 -7.88
CA SER A 7 -22.71 -15.87 -7.05
C SER A 7 -21.46 -16.18 -6.21
N SER A 8 -21.28 -17.41 -5.73
CA SER A 8 -20.16 -17.71 -4.81
C SER A 8 -18.76 -17.64 -5.44
N ILE A 9 -18.63 -17.98 -6.73
CA ILE A 9 -17.33 -17.96 -7.41
C ILE A 9 -16.91 -16.52 -7.70
N ALA A 10 -17.86 -15.68 -8.14
CA ALA A 10 -17.61 -14.26 -8.40
C ALA A 10 -17.24 -13.50 -7.11
N GLU A 11 -17.96 -13.73 -6.01
CA GLU A 11 -17.65 -13.15 -4.70
C GLU A 11 -16.27 -13.55 -4.20
N LYS A 12 -15.92 -14.84 -4.32
CA LYS A 12 -14.57 -15.34 -3.97
C LYS A 12 -13.48 -14.69 -4.83
N ALA A 13 -13.73 -14.52 -6.13
CA ALA A 13 -12.77 -13.86 -7.02
C ALA A 13 -12.55 -12.39 -6.65
N ILE A 14 -13.62 -11.66 -6.29
CA ILE A 14 -13.53 -10.27 -5.82
C ILE A 14 -12.74 -10.20 -4.51
N LEU A 15 -13.02 -11.09 -3.56
CA LEU A 15 -12.30 -11.19 -2.29
C LEU A 15 -10.79 -11.43 -2.49
N VAL A 16 -10.46 -12.39 -3.36
CA VAL A 16 -9.07 -12.71 -3.69
C VAL A 16 -8.38 -11.51 -4.34
N ALA A 17 -9.02 -10.86 -5.32
CA ALA A 17 -8.48 -9.68 -5.98
C ALA A 17 -8.26 -8.51 -4.99
N GLN A 18 -9.16 -8.30 -4.05
CA GLN A 18 -9.01 -7.28 -3.01
C GLN A 18 -7.83 -7.58 -2.07
N ILE A 19 -7.69 -8.83 -1.59
CA ILE A 19 -6.57 -9.23 -0.74
C ILE A 19 -5.24 -9.04 -1.47
N PHE A 20 -5.16 -9.49 -2.73
CA PHE A 20 -3.97 -9.29 -3.55
C PHE A 20 -3.66 -7.81 -3.76
N SER A 21 -4.66 -6.97 -4.02
CA SER A 21 -4.49 -5.52 -4.17
C SER A 21 -3.94 -4.87 -2.91
N VAL A 22 -4.54 -5.16 -1.74
CA VAL A 22 -4.08 -4.62 -0.45
C VAL A 22 -2.65 -5.07 -0.16
N LEU A 23 -2.35 -6.36 -0.36
CA LEU A 23 -1.01 -6.91 -0.16
C LEU A 23 0.01 -6.25 -1.08
N PHE A 24 -0.33 -6.07 -2.36
CA PHE A 24 0.53 -5.40 -3.34
C PHE A 24 0.84 -3.97 -2.94
N ILE A 25 -0.15 -3.24 -2.42
CA ILE A 25 0.02 -1.86 -1.95
C ILE A 25 0.95 -1.80 -0.73
N TRP A 26 0.83 -2.72 0.22
CA TRP A 26 1.75 -2.79 1.36
C TRP A 26 3.17 -3.13 0.92
N VAL A 27 3.34 -4.08 0.00
CA VAL A 27 4.64 -4.41 -0.59
C VAL A 27 5.25 -3.19 -1.27
N PHE A 28 4.45 -2.44 -2.02
CA PHE A 28 4.89 -1.21 -2.69
C PHE A 28 5.32 -0.12 -1.70
N VAL A 29 4.56 0.09 -0.63
CA VAL A 29 4.89 1.07 0.44
C VAL A 29 6.19 0.69 1.14
N VAL A 30 6.38 -0.59 1.48
CA VAL A 30 7.62 -1.08 2.08
C VAL A 30 8.79 -0.92 1.10
N ALA A 31 8.61 -1.28 -0.17
CA ALA A 31 9.65 -1.15 -1.19
C ALA A 31 10.08 0.31 -1.39
N ILE A 32 9.14 1.25 -1.50
CA ILE A 32 9.45 2.69 -1.59
C ILE A 32 10.13 3.19 -0.32
N THR A 33 9.68 2.75 0.85
CA THR A 33 10.29 3.16 2.13
C THR A 33 11.75 2.73 2.21
N LEU A 34 12.03 1.46 1.88
CA LEU A 34 13.40 0.93 1.82
C LEU A 34 14.24 1.66 0.78
N TRP A 35 13.65 1.96 -0.39
CA TRP A 35 14.35 2.68 -1.45
C TRP A 35 14.69 4.11 -1.04
N ILE A 36 13.76 4.84 -0.39
CA ILE A 36 14.00 6.17 0.16
C ILE A 36 15.13 6.12 1.20
N ILE A 37 15.09 5.16 2.13
CA ILE A 37 16.14 4.99 3.14
C ILE A 37 17.49 4.76 2.45
N ASN A 38 17.55 3.91 1.43
CA ASN A 38 18.76 3.65 0.67
C ASN A 38 19.30 4.93 -0.01
N LEU A 39 18.42 5.75 -0.60
CA LEU A 39 18.81 7.02 -1.22
C LEU A 39 19.33 8.02 -0.20
N ILE A 40 18.73 8.09 1.00
CA ILE A 40 19.20 8.95 2.09
C ILE A 40 20.59 8.51 2.54
N LEU A 41 20.79 7.20 2.75
CA LEU A 41 22.10 6.66 3.13
C LEU A 41 23.16 6.97 2.07
N LEU A 42 22.82 6.81 0.79
CA LEU A 42 23.73 7.13 -0.32
C LEU A 42 24.07 8.63 -0.38
N ALA A 43 23.08 9.50 -0.18
CA ALA A 43 23.31 10.95 -0.15
C ALA A 43 24.24 11.37 1.00
N VAL A 44 24.07 10.75 2.18
CA VAL A 44 24.95 10.97 3.34
C VAL A 44 26.37 10.48 3.07
N ASP A 45 26.53 9.30 2.46
CA ASP A 45 27.84 8.73 2.14
C ASP A 45 28.62 9.61 1.13
N LEU A 46 27.91 10.21 0.18
CA LEU A 46 28.49 11.13 -0.80
C LEU A 46 28.81 12.54 -0.22
N ASN A 47 28.58 12.78 1.07
CA ASN A 47 28.63 14.12 1.69
C ASN A 47 27.80 15.15 0.91
N ASP A 48 26.70 14.71 0.30
CA ASP A 48 25.80 15.63 -0.39
C ASP A 48 25.09 16.49 0.66
N ALA A 49 24.95 17.79 0.39
CA ALA A 49 24.29 18.67 1.35
C ALA A 49 22.85 18.17 1.55
N PRO A 50 22.38 17.91 2.80
CA PRO A 50 21.01 17.47 3.03
C PRO A 50 20.05 18.57 2.59
N GLY A 51 19.56 18.44 1.36
CA GLY A 51 18.70 19.44 0.73
C GLY A 51 17.24 19.22 1.10
N ALA A 52 16.39 20.14 0.63
CA ALA A 52 14.93 20.03 0.75
C ALA A 52 14.39 18.69 0.21
N SER A 53 15.05 18.09 -0.78
CA SER A 53 14.71 16.79 -1.36
C SER A 53 14.74 15.64 -0.34
N VAL A 54 15.74 15.62 0.56
CA VAL A 54 15.86 14.58 1.60
C VAL A 54 14.72 14.73 2.61
N ALA A 55 14.43 15.97 3.05
CA ALA A 55 13.33 16.25 3.96
C ALA A 55 11.96 15.85 3.37
N ILE A 56 11.73 16.16 2.09
CA ILE A 56 10.49 15.76 1.38
C ILE A 56 10.37 14.22 1.34
N SER A 57 11.47 13.52 1.08
CA SER A 57 11.49 12.06 1.02
C SER A 57 11.16 11.42 2.38
N ILE A 58 11.66 11.99 3.47
CA ILE A 58 11.33 11.54 4.85
C ILE A 58 9.84 11.73 5.14
N VAL A 59 9.26 12.87 4.76
CA VAL A 59 7.83 13.16 4.95
C VAL A 59 6.94 12.29 4.07
N ALA A 60 7.44 11.81 2.92
CA ALA A 60 6.68 10.92 2.06
C ALA A 60 6.37 9.56 2.71
N ILE A 61 7.29 9.02 3.54
CA ILE A 61 7.12 7.73 4.22
C ILE A 61 5.82 7.67 5.05
N PRO A 62 5.58 8.56 6.04
CA PRO A 62 4.35 8.52 6.83
C PRO A 62 3.10 8.80 5.99
N ILE A 63 3.20 9.58 4.91
CA ILE A 63 2.08 9.79 3.98
C ILE A 63 1.68 8.48 3.30
N PHE A 64 2.65 7.75 2.73
CA PHE A 64 2.37 6.46 2.07
C PHE A 64 1.82 5.42 3.05
N ILE A 65 2.35 5.36 4.27
CA ILE A 65 1.82 4.48 5.33
C ILE A 65 0.38 4.85 5.68
N THR A 66 0.07 6.14 5.81
CA THR A 66 -1.28 6.63 6.12
C THR A 66 -2.26 6.24 5.02
N LEU A 67 -1.89 6.46 3.75
CA LEU A 67 -2.73 6.11 2.61
C LEU A 67 -2.99 4.59 2.52
N ALA A 68 -1.95 3.77 2.70
CA ALA A 68 -2.08 2.31 2.71
C ALA A 68 -2.97 1.82 3.87
N SER A 69 -2.86 2.46 5.03
CA SER A 69 -3.68 2.17 6.21
C SER A 69 -5.14 2.53 6.00
N ILE A 70 -5.44 3.72 5.45
CA ILE A 70 -6.80 4.15 5.10
C ILE A 70 -7.42 3.15 4.13
N LEU A 71 -6.67 2.77 3.08
CA LEU A 71 -7.18 1.86 2.07
C LEU A 71 -7.45 0.47 2.66
N THR A 72 -6.55 -0.04 3.48
CA THR A 72 -6.74 -1.29 4.24
C THR A 72 -7.98 -1.22 5.12
N PHE A 73 -8.16 -0.11 5.83
CA PHE A 73 -9.33 0.12 6.68
C PHE A 73 -10.63 0.13 5.87
N VAL A 74 -10.65 0.80 4.71
CA VAL A 74 -11.84 0.85 3.84
C VAL A 74 -12.19 -0.55 3.33
N PHE A 75 -11.21 -1.32 2.84
CA PHE A 75 -11.46 -2.68 2.33
C PHE A 75 -11.92 -3.65 3.44
N VAL A 76 -11.27 -3.63 4.61
CA VAL A 76 -11.67 -4.47 5.75
C VAL A 76 -13.03 -4.03 6.32
N GLY A 77 -13.26 -2.72 6.41
CA GLY A 77 -14.50 -2.14 6.92
C GLY A 77 -15.71 -2.40 6.03
N LEU A 78 -15.52 -2.47 4.70
CA LEU A 78 -16.59 -2.79 3.75
C LEU A 78 -17.11 -4.23 3.93
N HIS A 79 -16.22 -5.18 4.22
CA HIS A 79 -16.60 -6.58 4.48
C HIS A 79 -17.39 -6.78 5.78
N LYS A 80 -17.30 -5.87 6.75
CA LYS A 80 -18.03 -6.01 8.01
C LYS A 80 -19.49 -5.52 7.91
N LYS A 81 -19.84 -4.78 6.85
CA LYS A 81 -21.17 -4.17 6.69
C LYS A 81 -22.05 -4.83 5.61
N THR A 82 -21.50 -5.76 4.83
CA THR A 82 -22.25 -6.59 3.88
C THR A 82 -22.45 -7.97 4.48
#